data_AF-A0A2S6MQQ0-F1
#
_entry.id   AF-A0A2S6MQQ0-F1
#
_cell.length_a   1.000
_cell.length_b   1.000
_cell.length_c   1.000
_cell.angle_alpha   90.00
_cell.angle_beta   90.00
_cell.angle_gamma   90.00
#
_symmetry.space_group_name_H-M   'P 1'
#
loop_
_entity.id
_entity.type
_entity.pdbx_description
1 polymer ?
#
loop_
_entity_poly.entity_id
_entity_poly.type
_entity_poly.pdbx_seq_one_letter_code
_entity_poly.pdbx_strand_id
1 'polypeptide(L)'
;MAAVKSSQSLDEAPALQLVYDTAPIGFAVLSPDCRYLRINKRITEICGISVEDHLGRSVREHGGTIDVETEPGVFTEFIITLPRRAAADAGGRN
;
A
#
# COMPACT_ATOMS: atom_id res chain seq x y z
N MET A 1 -18.09 -18.40 -17.40
CA MET A 1 -17.63 -18.42 -15.99
C MET A 1 -16.93 -17.09 -15.72
N ALA A 2 -17.37 -16.41 -14.66
CA ALA A 2 -16.87 -15.15 -14.09
C ALA A 2 -16.52 -14.03 -15.07
N ALA A 3 -17.52 -13.18 -15.36
CA ALA A 3 -17.28 -11.83 -15.85
C ALA A 3 -16.30 -11.13 -14.89
N VAL A 4 -15.15 -10.71 -15.41
CA VAL A 4 -14.29 -9.71 -14.79
C VAL A 4 -15.18 -8.51 -14.48
N LYS A 5 -15.55 -8.35 -13.21
CA LYS A 5 -16.37 -7.22 -12.77
C LYS A 5 -15.57 -5.98 -13.13
N SER A 6 -16.15 -5.24 -14.08
CA SER A 6 -15.96 -3.85 -14.41
C SER A 6 -14.82 -3.17 -13.66
N SER A 7 -13.83 -2.68 -14.40
CA SER A 7 -13.05 -1.49 -14.02
C SER A 7 -14.02 -0.36 -13.70
N GLN A 8 -14.63 -0.38 -12.52
CA GLN A 8 -15.19 0.83 -11.93
C GLN A 8 -13.96 1.65 -11.56
N SER A 9 -13.79 2.78 -12.25
CA SER A 9 -12.78 3.73 -11.89
C SER A 9 -13.03 4.10 -10.42
N LEU A 10 -12.11 3.76 -9.52
CA LEU A 10 -12.24 4.11 -8.10
C LEU A 10 -12.27 5.64 -7.90
N ASP A 11 -11.94 6.38 -8.96
CA ASP A 11 -12.00 7.83 -9.08
C ASP A 11 -13.45 8.36 -9.16
N GLU A 12 -14.44 7.54 -9.53
CA GLU A 12 -15.87 7.91 -9.53
C GLU A 12 -16.56 7.70 -8.17
N ALA A 13 -15.86 7.20 -7.16
CA ALA A 13 -16.41 6.97 -5.83
C ALA A 13 -15.88 8.02 -4.82
N PRO A 14 -16.52 9.21 -4.71
CA PRO A 14 -16.09 10.27 -3.79
C PRO A 14 -16.03 9.82 -2.32
N ALA A 15 -16.85 8.84 -1.92
CA ALA A 15 -16.79 8.25 -0.59
C ALA A 15 -15.47 7.49 -0.35
N LEU A 16 -14.94 6.78 -1.35
CA LEU A 16 -13.65 6.08 -1.24
C LEU A 16 -12.50 7.09 -1.17
N GLN A 17 -12.56 8.17 -1.95
CA GLN A 17 -11.56 9.24 -1.86
C GLN A 17 -11.50 9.84 -0.44
N LEU A 18 -12.67 10.13 0.16
CA LEU A 18 -12.73 10.62 1.52
C LEU A 18 -12.12 9.65 2.54
N VAL A 19 -12.35 8.34 2.39
CA VAL A 19 -11.72 7.32 3.24
C VAL A 19 -10.22 7.32 3.06
N TYR A 20 -9.71 7.40 1.83
CA TYR A 20 -8.27 7.45 1.58
C TYR A 20 -7.63 8.68 2.23
N ASP A 21 -8.27 9.84 2.10
CA ASP A 21 -7.72 11.12 2.57
C ASP A 21 -7.78 11.28 4.09
N THR A 22 -8.82 10.75 4.73
CA THR A 22 -9.08 11.02 6.16
C THR A 22 -8.77 9.85 7.09
N ALA A 23 -8.60 8.63 6.57
CA ALA A 23 -8.33 7.48 7.41
C ALA A 23 -7.02 7.67 8.19
N PRO A 24 -6.99 7.40 9.52
CA PRO A 24 -5.78 7.47 10.33
C PRO A 24 -4.85 6.25 10.12
N ILE A 25 -5.11 5.45 9.09
CA ILE A 25 -4.38 4.22 8.75
C ILE A 25 -3.81 4.31 7.33
N GLY A 26 -2.71 3.60 7.08
CA GLY A 26 -2.16 3.45 5.74
C GLY A 26 -3.06 2.56 4.88
N PHE A 27 -3.37 3.03 3.67
CA PHE A 27 -4.08 2.26 2.65
C PHE A 27 -3.18 2.06 1.45
N ALA A 28 -3.20 0.84 0.91
CA ALA A 28 -2.51 0.47 -0.31
C ALA A 28 -3.36 -0.48 -1.15
N VAL A 29 -3.37 -0.27 -2.46
CA VAL A 29 -3.83 -1.25 -3.44
C VAL A 29 -2.59 -1.85 -4.07
N LEU A 30 -2.50 -3.18 -4.03
CA LEU A 30 -1.40 -3.93 -4.63
C LEU A 30 -1.88 -4.68 -5.88
N SER A 31 -0.99 -4.83 -6.85
CA SER A 31 -1.17 -5.81 -7.93
C SER A 31 -1.02 -7.23 -7.40
N PRO A 32 -1.42 -8.27 -8.17
CA PRO A 32 -1.16 -9.67 -7.80
C PRO A 32 0.33 -9.97 -7.55
N ASP A 33 1.23 -9.26 -8.22
CA ASP A 33 2.68 -9.34 -8.00
C ASP A 33 3.18 -8.51 -6.80
N CYS A 34 2.26 -8.10 -5.91
CA CYS A 34 2.51 -7.31 -4.70
C CYS A 34 3.15 -5.93 -4.96
N ARG A 35 2.87 -5.31 -6.13
CA ARG A 35 3.36 -3.97 -6.47
C ARG A 35 2.33 -2.90 -6.12
N TYR A 36 2.76 -1.78 -5.55
CA TYR A 36 1.85 -0.68 -5.22
C TYR A 36 1.24 -0.07 -6.48
N LEU A 37 -0.09 -0.16 -6.60
CA LEU A 37 -0.89 0.50 -7.65
C LEU A 37 -1.41 1.85 -7.17
N ARG A 38 -1.77 1.95 -5.88
CA ARG A 38 -2.26 3.17 -5.25
C ARG A 38 -1.97 3.12 -3.76
N ILE A 39 -1.75 4.29 -3.18
CA ILE A 39 -1.60 4.45 -1.73
C ILE A 39 -2.26 5.74 -1.26
N ASN A 40 -2.62 5.81 0.02
CA ASN A 40 -3.03 7.06 0.63
C ASN A 40 -1.85 7.84 1.21
N LYS A 41 -2.09 9.12 1.55
CA LYS A 41 -1.08 9.98 2.17
C LYS A 41 -0.61 9.47 3.52
N ARG A 42 -1.44 8.73 4.28
CA ARG A 42 -1.00 8.20 5.58
C ARG A 42 0.11 7.18 5.45
N ILE A 43 0.12 6.31 4.44
CA ILE A 43 1.22 5.35 4.30
C ILE A 43 2.56 6.07 4.09
N THR A 44 2.60 7.16 3.33
CA THR A 44 3.84 7.92 3.09
C THR A 44 4.32 8.63 4.34
N GLU A 45 3.40 9.18 5.13
CA GLU A 45 3.69 9.82 6.41
C GLU A 45 4.17 8.80 7.47
N ILE A 46 3.60 7.59 7.49
CA ILE A 46 3.99 6.50 8.41
C ILE A 46 5.37 5.93 8.03
N CYS A 47 5.57 5.62 6.75
CA CYS A 47 6.80 4.98 6.26
C CYS A 47 7.94 5.99 6.04
N GLY A 48 7.63 7.29 5.90
CA GLY A 48 8.61 8.34 5.60
C GLY A 48 9.15 8.29 4.16
N ILE A 49 8.36 7.75 3.23
CA ILE A 49 8.77 7.50 1.83
C ILE A 49 7.74 8.12 0.89
N SER A 50 8.21 8.74 -0.20
CA SER A 50 7.36 9.47 -1.16
C SER A 50 6.38 8.55 -1.88
N VAL A 51 5.37 9.12 -2.53
CA VAL A 51 4.43 8.32 -3.33
C VAL A 51 5.14 7.65 -4.51
N GLU A 52 6.03 8.39 -5.18
CA GLU A 52 6.80 7.93 -6.33
C GLU A 52 7.71 6.74 -5.98
N ASP A 53 8.26 6.73 -4.76
CA ASP A 53 9.10 5.65 -4.25
C ASP A 53 8.32 4.42 -3.77
N HIS A 54 6.99 4.51 -3.68
CA HIS A 54 6.12 3.36 -3.45
C HIS A 54 5.58 2.79 -4.76
N LEU A 55 5.01 3.64 -5.62
CA LEU A 55 4.26 3.18 -6.80
C LEU A 55 5.12 2.33 -7.74
N GLY A 56 4.57 1.20 -8.19
CA GLY A 56 5.24 0.22 -9.07
C GLY A 56 6.29 -0.67 -8.39
N ARG A 57 6.76 -0.31 -7.19
CA ARG A 57 7.68 -1.13 -6.40
C ARG A 57 6.90 -2.20 -5.63
N SER A 58 7.51 -3.36 -5.43
CA SER A 58 6.96 -4.39 -4.55
C SER A 58 7.26 -4.07 -3.09
N VAL A 59 6.42 -4.60 -2.17
CA VAL A 59 6.65 -4.49 -0.72
C VAL A 59 8.07 -4.92 -0.33
N ARG A 60 8.60 -5.97 -0.96
CA ARG A 60 9.94 -6.49 -0.72
C ARG A 60 11.05 -5.54 -1.22
N GLU A 61 10.88 -4.92 -2.39
CA GLU A 61 11.84 -3.93 -2.92
C GLU A 61 11.94 -2.67 -2.05
N HIS A 62 10.88 -2.38 -1.30
CA HIS A 62 10.83 -1.32 -0.30
C HIS A 62 11.41 -1.75 1.06
N GLY A 63 11.81 -3.01 1.22
CA GLY A 63 12.35 -3.57 2.47
C GLY A 63 11.29 -4.01 3.47
N GLY A 64 10.02 -4.11 3.03
CA GLY A 64 8.93 -4.68 3.83
C GLY A 64 8.80 -6.19 3.68
N THR A 65 8.01 -6.79 4.57
CA THR A 65 7.65 -8.20 4.54
C THR A 65 6.13 -8.36 4.48
N ILE A 66 5.70 -9.46 3.86
CA ILE A 66 4.32 -9.94 3.93
C ILE A 66 4.39 -11.35 4.46
N ASP A 67 3.86 -11.54 5.65
CA ASP A 67 3.80 -12.82 6.34
C ASP A 67 2.35 -13.29 6.33
N VAL A 68 2.15 -14.59 6.06
CA VAL A 68 0.82 -15.18 5.94
C VAL A 68 0.72 -16.36 6.88
N GLU A 69 -0.22 -16.28 7.82
CA GLU A 69 -0.55 -17.38 8.72
C GLU A 69 -1.98 -17.83 8.41
N THR A 70 -2.20 -19.15 8.29
CA THR A 70 -3.53 -19.67 7.98
C THR A 70 -3.80 -21.00 8.65
N GLU A 71 -5.04 -21.14 9.11
CA GLU A 71 -5.58 -22.37 9.65
C GLU A 71 -6.93 -22.66 8.95
N PRO A 72 -7.04 -23.72 8.12
CA PRO A 72 -8.23 -23.98 7.31
C PRO A 72 -9.51 -24.06 8.14
N GLY A 73 -10.52 -23.28 7.75
CA GLY A 73 -11.80 -23.20 8.47
C GLY A 73 -11.79 -22.31 9.71
N VAL A 74 -10.64 -21.72 10.08
CA VAL A 74 -10.51 -20.81 11.22
C VAL A 74 -10.16 -19.40 10.75
N PHE A 75 -8.99 -19.21 10.13
CA PHE A 75 -8.54 -17.89 9.68
C PHE A 75 -7.46 -17.91 8.59
N THR A 76 -7.27 -16.73 7.99
CA THR A 76 -6.09 -16.36 7.22
C THR A 76 -5.72 -14.94 7.63
N GLU A 77 -4.53 -14.76 8.17
CA GLU A 77 -3.97 -13.45 8.54
C GLU A 77 -2.87 -13.06 7.57
N PHE A 78 -2.88 -11.81 7.13
CA PHE A 78 -1.82 -11.20 6.33
C PHE A 78 -1.18 -10.09 7.16
N ILE A 79 0.05 -10.28 7.59
CA ILE A 79 0.82 -9.28 8.33
C ILE A 79 1.77 -8.59 7.36
N ILE A 80 1.60 -7.28 7.18
CA ILE A 80 2.46 -6.48 6.30
C ILE A 80 3.33 -5.59 7.19
N THR A 81 4.63 -5.86 7.19
CA THR A 81 5.61 -5.04 7.90
C THR A 81 6.25 -4.08 6.92
N LEU A 82 6.15 -2.78 7.19
CA LEU A 82 6.77 -1.74 6.38
C LEU A 82 7.90 -1.07 7.17
N PRO A 83 9.12 -0.96 6.61
CA PRO A 83 10.19 -0.24 7.24
C PRO A 83 9.88 1.26 7.26
N ARG A 84 10.04 1.89 8.42
CA ARG A 84 10.05 3.34 8.50
C ARG A 84 11.43 3.84 8.12
N ARG A 85 11.54 4.60 7.03
CA ARG A 85 12.78 5.33 6.74
C ARG A 85 12.89 6.51 7.69
N ALA A 86 14.03 6.66 8.35
CA ALA A 86 14.35 7.92 9.00
C ALA A 86 14.36 9.02 7.92
N ALA A 87 13.92 10.23 8.25
CA ALA A 87 13.83 11.38 7.34
C ALA A 87 15.20 11.92 6.87
N ALA A 88 16.20 11.05 6.67
CA ALA A 88 17.53 11.38 6.20
C ALA A 88 17.75 10.70 4.85
N ASP A 89 17.65 11.51 3.80
CA ASP A 89 18.50 11.51 2.58
C ASP A 89 18.09 12.65 1.61
N ALA A 90 17.42 13.71 2.10
CA ALA A 90 17.19 14.95 1.35
C ALA A 90 18.28 16.02 1.67
N GLY A 91 19.53 15.59 1.77
CA GLY A 91 20.65 16.47 2.11
C GLY A 91 21.97 15.99 1.54
N GLY A 92 22.42 16.65 0.47
CA GLY A 92 23.82 16.63 0.06
C GLY A 92 24.14 15.90 -1.24
N ARG A 93 23.89 16.56 -2.37
CA ARG A 93 24.82 16.47 -3.52
C ARG A 93 25.15 17.89 -3.95
N ASN A 94 26.32 18.34 -3.49
CA ASN A 94 27.06 19.49 -3.99
C ASN A 94 27.81 19.09 -5.26
#